data_AF-A0A7S2CMU0-F1
#
_entry.id   AF-A0A7S2CMU0-F1
#
_cell.length_a   1.000
_cell.length_b   1.000
_cell.length_c   1.000
_cell.angle_alpha   90.00
_cell.angle_beta   90.00
_cell.angle_gamma   90.00
#
_symmetry.space_group_name_H-M   'P 1'
#
loop_
_entity.id
_entity.type
_entity.pdbx_description
1 polymer ?
#
loop_
_entity_poly.entity_id
_entity_poly.type
_entity_poly.pdbx_seq_one_letter_code
_entity_poly.pdbx_strand_id
1 'polypeptide(L)'
;LCELNLNNVNLDDKAGQKLLTALLKGLQTKGSGYDKITSLSLAQNNLGPATGSMLKEVLGDAEAVAPLQYLDISFNTALEGLDVAKALQRNASLTAIDIRGIPAANSDEVYNMIGGILLLDSSPCCLGLLSCDTFRVMKDQTELVLTSKP
;
A
#
# COMPACT_ATOMS: atom_id res chain seq x y z
N LEU A 1 9.81 -14.18 -5.14
CA LEU A 1 8.77 -13.17 -5.36
C LEU A 1 7.65 -13.82 -6.16
N CYS A 2 6.44 -13.91 -5.62
CA CYS A 2 5.26 -14.22 -6.41
C CYS A 2 4.48 -12.92 -6.56
N GLU A 3 4.34 -12.44 -7.78
CA GLU A 3 3.80 -11.12 -8.08
C GLU A 3 2.51 -11.26 -8.87
N LEU A 4 1.50 -10.49 -8.44
CA LEU A 4 0.33 -10.17 -9.24
C LEU A 4 0.48 -8.74 -9.75
N ASN A 5 0.75 -8.61 -11.06
CA ASN A 5 0.88 -7.32 -11.73
C ASN A 5 -0.35 -7.06 -12.61
N LEU A 6 -1.11 -6.03 -12.27
CA LEU A 6 -2.30 -5.58 -12.98
C LEU A 6 -2.20 -4.08 -13.28
N ASN A 7 -1.00 -3.61 -13.63
CA ASN A 7 -0.77 -2.22 -13.95
C ASN A 7 -1.42 -1.84 -15.27
N ASN A 8 -2.06 -0.68 -15.33
CA ASN A 8 -2.62 -0.11 -16.56
C ASN A 8 -3.56 -1.08 -17.32
N VAL A 9 -4.41 -1.80 -16.59
CA VAL A 9 -5.40 -2.73 -17.18
C VAL A 9 -6.82 -2.17 -17.13
N ASN A 10 -6.97 -0.88 -16.86
CA ASN A 10 -8.24 -0.17 -16.74
C ASN A 10 -9.16 -0.73 -15.64
N LEU A 11 -8.60 -1.10 -14.48
CA LEU A 11 -9.42 -1.37 -13.30
C LEU A 11 -10.10 -0.08 -12.86
N ASP A 12 -11.43 -0.08 -12.86
CA ASP A 12 -12.20 0.95 -12.17
C ASP A 12 -12.28 0.67 -10.66
N ASP A 13 -12.78 1.63 -9.90
CA ASP A 13 -12.87 1.53 -8.45
C ASP A 13 -13.69 0.31 -7.97
N LYS A 14 -14.71 -0.09 -8.73
CA LYS A 14 -15.55 -1.26 -8.40
C LYS A 14 -14.80 -2.56 -8.66
N ALA A 15 -14.04 -2.64 -9.75
CA ALA A 15 -13.20 -3.79 -10.08
C ALA A 15 -12.05 -3.92 -9.08
N GLY A 16 -11.41 -2.82 -8.70
CA GLY A 16 -10.40 -2.78 -7.65
C GLY A 16 -10.92 -3.27 -6.31
N GLN A 17 -12.07 -2.77 -5.85
CA GLN A 17 -12.72 -3.25 -4.64
C GLN A 17 -12.98 -4.77 -4.71
N LYS A 18 -13.56 -5.27 -5.80
CA LYS A 18 -13.85 -6.71 -5.96
C LYS A 18 -12.58 -7.56 -5.95
N LEU A 19 -11.52 -7.11 -6.60
CA LEU A 19 -10.23 -7.78 -6.63
C LEU A 19 -9.68 -7.94 -5.20
N LEU A 20 -9.69 -6.86 -4.42
CA LEU A 20 -9.17 -6.87 -3.06
C LEU A 20 -10.07 -7.69 -2.12
N THR A 21 -11.39 -7.67 -2.29
CA THR A 21 -12.30 -8.57 -1.57
C THR A 21 -12.00 -10.04 -1.89
N ALA A 22 -11.70 -10.37 -3.15
CA ALA A 22 -11.33 -11.72 -3.54
C ALA A 22 -9.97 -12.13 -2.95
N LEU A 23 -9.00 -11.21 -2.94
CA LEU A 23 -7.70 -11.40 -2.29
C LEU A 23 -7.85 -11.69 -0.80
N LEU A 24 -8.64 -10.88 -0.07
CA LEU A 24 -8.91 -11.08 1.35
C LEU A 24 -9.50 -12.47 1.63
N LYS A 25 -10.56 -12.84 0.89
CA LYS A 25 -11.20 -14.14 1.02
C LYS A 25 -10.24 -15.29 0.69
N GLY A 26 -9.39 -15.10 -0.32
CA GLY A 26 -8.35 -16.06 -0.71
C GLY A 26 -7.32 -16.27 0.40
N LEU A 27 -6.83 -15.20 1.01
CA LEU A 27 -5.87 -15.23 2.13
C LEU A 27 -6.44 -15.95 3.35
N GLN A 28 -7.73 -15.77 3.64
CA GLN A 28 -8.43 -16.46 4.73
C GLN A 28 -8.69 -17.95 4.44
N THR A 29 -8.48 -18.40 3.20
CA THR A 29 -8.71 -19.80 2.78
C THR A 29 -7.39 -20.56 2.70
N LYS A 30 -7.15 -21.49 3.63
CA LYS A 30 -5.95 -22.33 3.62
C LYS A 30 -5.78 -23.10 2.30
N GLY A 31 -4.59 -23.04 1.72
CA GLY A 31 -4.24 -23.78 0.50
C GLY A 31 -4.80 -23.18 -0.80
N SER A 32 -5.34 -21.96 -0.76
CA SER A 32 -5.86 -21.27 -1.95
C SER A 32 -4.76 -20.81 -2.93
N GLY A 33 -3.50 -20.75 -2.48
CA GLY A 33 -2.37 -20.24 -3.24
C GLY A 33 -2.22 -18.71 -3.17
N TYR A 34 -3.21 -17.98 -2.63
CA TYR A 34 -3.13 -16.53 -2.41
C TYR A 34 -2.09 -16.18 -1.34
N ASP A 35 -1.85 -17.11 -0.40
CA ASP A 35 -0.80 -17.07 0.61
C ASP A 35 0.61 -17.03 0.01
N LYS A 36 0.77 -17.29 -1.30
CA LYS A 36 2.04 -17.16 -2.00
C LYS A 36 2.29 -15.77 -2.56
N ILE A 37 1.25 -14.94 -2.74
CA ILE A 37 1.35 -13.63 -3.39
C ILE A 37 2.08 -12.66 -2.45
N THR A 38 3.33 -12.35 -2.77
CA THR A 38 4.19 -11.46 -1.97
C THR A 38 4.24 -10.04 -2.50
N SER A 39 3.80 -9.82 -3.75
CA SER A 39 3.84 -8.53 -4.43
C SER A 39 2.53 -8.30 -5.18
N LEU A 40 1.96 -7.11 -5.02
CA LEU A 40 0.76 -6.66 -5.71
C LEU A 40 1.03 -5.30 -6.35
N SER A 41 0.93 -5.23 -7.66
CA SER A 41 1.09 -3.99 -8.42
C SER A 41 -0.22 -3.68 -9.15
N LEU A 42 -0.82 -2.54 -8.80
CA LEU A 42 -2.09 -2.01 -9.30
C LEU A 42 -1.93 -0.59 -9.86
N ALA A 43 -0.71 -0.22 -10.24
CA ALA A 43 -0.38 1.12 -10.67
C ALA A 43 -1.14 1.54 -11.94
N GLN A 44 -1.34 2.85 -12.11
CA GLN A 44 -1.89 3.44 -13.33
C GLN A 44 -3.27 2.86 -13.71
N ASN A 45 -4.15 2.67 -12.73
CA ASN A 45 -5.55 2.30 -12.95
C ASN A 45 -6.47 3.49 -12.57
N ASN A 46 -7.78 3.24 -12.49
CA ASN A 46 -8.77 4.21 -12.04
C ASN A 46 -9.37 3.80 -10.67
N LEU A 47 -8.50 3.45 -9.74
CA LEU A 47 -8.89 3.06 -8.38
C LEU A 47 -9.25 4.30 -7.55
N GLY A 48 -10.27 4.16 -6.71
CA GLY A 48 -10.87 5.25 -5.95
C GLY A 48 -11.23 4.88 -4.51
N PRO A 49 -12.17 5.60 -3.88
CA PRO A 49 -12.48 5.45 -2.46
C PRO A 49 -12.89 4.03 -2.05
N ALA A 50 -13.63 3.30 -2.89
CA ALA A 50 -14.07 1.95 -2.54
C ALA A 50 -12.89 0.96 -2.49
N THR A 51 -11.94 1.09 -3.42
CA THR A 51 -10.69 0.35 -3.43
C THR A 51 -9.83 0.73 -2.22
N GLY A 52 -9.71 2.02 -1.91
CA GLY A 52 -8.96 2.52 -0.75
C GLY A 52 -9.47 1.94 0.58
N SER A 53 -10.79 1.95 0.80
CA SER A 53 -11.37 1.35 2.00
C SER A 53 -11.10 -0.15 2.10
N MET A 54 -11.13 -0.88 0.98
CA MET A 54 -10.84 -2.31 0.94
C MET A 54 -9.34 -2.61 1.10
N LEU A 55 -8.44 -1.74 0.63
CA LEU A 55 -7.00 -1.84 0.92
C LEU A 55 -6.74 -1.77 2.43
N LYS A 56 -7.39 -0.84 3.12
CA LYS A 56 -7.31 -0.72 4.58
C LYS A 56 -7.78 -1.99 5.29
N GLU A 57 -8.84 -2.64 4.79
CA GLU A 57 -9.31 -3.92 5.33
C GLU A 57 -8.31 -5.05 5.09
N VAL A 58 -7.86 -5.24 3.84
CA VAL A 58 -6.90 -6.29 3.46
C VAL A 58 -5.59 -6.19 4.23
N LEU A 59 -5.04 -4.99 4.33
CA LEU A 59 -3.73 -4.77 4.94
C LEU A 59 -3.79 -4.68 6.47
N GLY A 60 -4.94 -4.32 7.03
CA GLY A 60 -5.16 -4.18 8.46
C GLY A 60 -5.71 -5.42 9.16
N ASP A 61 -6.06 -6.48 8.42
CA ASP A 61 -6.57 -7.74 8.97
C ASP A 61 -5.40 -8.62 9.47
N ALA A 62 -5.22 -8.65 10.79
CA ALA A 62 -4.14 -9.41 11.45
C ALA A 62 -4.15 -10.92 11.15
N GLU A 63 -5.30 -11.49 10.77
CA GLU A 63 -5.45 -12.91 10.44
C GLU A 63 -5.22 -13.19 8.94
N ALA A 64 -5.30 -12.17 8.08
CA ALA A 64 -5.03 -12.25 6.65
C ALA A 64 -3.58 -11.88 6.27
N VAL A 65 -2.83 -11.30 7.21
CA VAL A 65 -1.48 -10.80 7.00
C VAL A 65 -0.46 -11.95 7.09
N ALA A 66 0.09 -12.39 5.95
CA ALA A 66 1.35 -13.14 5.97
C ALA A 66 2.27 -13.03 4.74
N PRO A 67 1.84 -12.80 3.47
CA PRO A 67 2.83 -12.74 2.39
C PRO A 67 3.08 -11.35 1.79
N LEU A 68 2.11 -10.42 1.80
CA LEU A 68 2.26 -9.22 1.00
C LEU A 68 3.34 -8.29 1.57
N GLN A 69 4.45 -8.21 0.85
CA GLN A 69 5.66 -7.47 1.19
C GLN A 69 5.84 -6.21 0.36
N TYR A 70 5.29 -6.20 -0.85
CA TYR A 70 5.34 -5.07 -1.79
C TYR A 70 3.95 -4.71 -2.29
N LEU A 71 3.63 -3.42 -2.23
CA LEU A 71 2.40 -2.86 -2.80
C LEU A 71 2.74 -1.64 -3.66
N ASP A 72 2.34 -1.67 -4.93
CA ASP A 72 2.38 -0.51 -5.80
C ASP A 72 0.95 -0.12 -6.19
N ILE A 73 0.54 1.07 -5.75
CA ILE A 73 -0.76 1.67 -6.07
C ILE A 73 -0.58 3.02 -6.77
N SER A 74 0.63 3.30 -7.25
CA SER A 74 0.99 4.60 -7.81
C SER A 74 0.11 5.00 -8.99
N PHE A 75 -0.06 6.31 -9.19
CA PHE A 75 -0.82 6.93 -10.27
C PHE A 75 -2.32 6.55 -10.31
N ASN A 76 -2.90 6.13 -9.19
CA ASN A 76 -4.34 6.03 -9.01
C ASN A 76 -4.88 7.30 -8.36
N THR A 77 -5.11 8.33 -9.18
CA THR A 77 -5.32 9.71 -8.71
C THR A 77 -6.57 9.92 -7.85
N ALA A 78 -7.53 8.99 -7.88
CA ALA A 78 -8.78 9.07 -7.13
C ALA A 78 -8.73 8.33 -5.77
N LEU A 79 -7.61 7.69 -5.41
CA LEU A 79 -7.45 7.06 -4.11
C LEU A 79 -7.37 8.09 -2.98
N GLU A 80 -8.05 7.79 -1.87
CA GLU A 80 -8.02 8.60 -0.64
C GLU A 80 -6.78 8.27 0.20
N GLY A 81 -6.00 9.28 0.55
CA GLY A 81 -4.70 9.09 1.23
C GLY A 81 -4.80 8.57 2.66
N LEU A 82 -5.85 8.96 3.40
CA LEU A 82 -6.04 8.55 4.79
C LEU A 82 -6.29 7.04 4.94
N ASP A 83 -6.96 6.41 3.98
CA ASP A 83 -7.16 4.96 4.02
C ASP A 83 -5.84 4.21 3.80
N VAL A 84 -4.96 4.72 2.92
CA VAL A 84 -3.61 4.18 2.73
C VAL A 84 -2.78 4.27 4.01
N ALA A 85 -2.78 5.43 4.69
CA ALA A 85 -2.04 5.60 5.94
C ALA A 85 -2.57 4.69 7.07
N LYS A 86 -3.90 4.58 7.22
CA LYS A 86 -4.53 3.69 8.21
C LYS A 86 -4.23 2.22 7.93
N ALA A 87 -4.12 1.83 6.67
CA ALA A 87 -3.72 0.50 6.27
C ALA A 87 -2.31 0.17 6.81
N LEU A 88 -1.36 1.09 6.67
CA LEU A 88 0.01 0.93 7.16
C LEU A 88 0.10 0.86 8.69
N GLN A 89 -0.77 1.57 9.42
CA GLN A 89 -0.76 1.61 10.88
C GLN A 89 -0.89 0.22 11.53
N ARG A 90 -1.64 -0.69 10.89
CA ARG A 90 -1.94 -2.03 11.42
C ARG A 90 -1.17 -3.14 10.71
N ASN A 91 -0.55 -2.84 9.57
CA ASN A 91 0.09 -3.84 8.75
C ASN A 91 1.47 -4.20 9.28
N ALA A 92 1.75 -5.51 9.37
CA ALA A 92 3.03 -6.03 9.87
C ALA A 92 3.88 -6.74 8.80
N SER A 93 3.44 -6.77 7.53
CA SER A 93 4.11 -7.56 6.48
C SER A 93 4.71 -6.72 5.35
N LEU A 94 4.11 -5.56 5.04
CA LEU A 94 4.58 -4.67 3.98
C LEU A 94 5.94 -4.11 4.37
N THR A 95 6.90 -4.34 3.48
CA THR A 95 8.26 -3.81 3.56
C THR A 95 8.49 -2.70 2.56
N ALA A 96 7.62 -2.58 1.56
CA ALA A 96 7.72 -1.60 0.50
C ALA A 96 6.35 -1.15 -0.01
N ILE A 97 6.19 0.17 -0.19
CA ILE A 97 5.00 0.76 -0.82
C ILE A 97 5.38 1.89 -1.79
N ASP A 98 4.67 1.95 -2.91
CA ASP A 98 4.71 3.06 -3.86
C ASP A 98 3.34 3.74 -3.95
N ILE A 99 3.32 5.03 -3.57
CA ILE A 99 2.12 5.88 -3.55
C ILE A 99 2.27 7.11 -4.45
N ARG A 100 3.31 7.16 -5.31
CA ARG A 100 3.55 8.31 -6.20
C ARG A 100 2.35 8.60 -7.08
N GLY A 101 2.10 9.86 -7.41
CA GLY A 101 1.00 10.27 -8.29
C GLY A 101 -0.40 10.03 -7.71
N ILE A 102 -0.54 9.85 -6.40
CA ILE A 102 -1.82 9.82 -5.67
C ILE A 102 -1.93 11.12 -4.86
N PRO A 103 -2.56 12.20 -5.36
CA PRO A 103 -2.49 13.51 -4.71
C PRO A 103 -2.90 13.51 -3.23
N ALA A 104 -3.95 12.78 -2.87
CA ALA A 104 -4.43 12.72 -1.49
C ALA A 104 -3.46 11.97 -0.55
N ALA A 105 -2.73 10.96 -1.05
CA ALA A 105 -1.73 10.22 -0.27
C ALA A 105 -0.37 10.95 -0.17
N ASN A 106 -0.15 11.96 -1.01
CA ASN A 106 1.07 12.78 -1.04
C ASN A 106 0.83 14.16 -0.42
N SER A 107 0.06 14.21 0.67
CA SER A 107 -0.28 15.42 1.43
C SER A 107 0.46 15.46 2.77
N ASP A 108 0.66 16.67 3.32
CA ASP A 108 1.33 16.87 4.61
C ASP A 108 0.65 16.10 5.76
N GLU A 109 -0.68 16.04 5.76
CA GLU A 109 -1.45 15.26 6.75
C GLU A 109 -1.10 13.77 6.69
N VAL A 110 -1.07 13.19 5.49
CA VAL A 110 -0.74 11.77 5.31
C VAL A 110 0.74 11.49 5.62
N TYR A 111 1.65 12.38 5.22
CA TYR A 111 3.07 12.25 5.57
C TYR A 111 3.30 12.32 7.07
N ASN A 112 2.63 13.23 7.79
CA ASN A 112 2.71 13.29 9.24
C ASN A 112 2.18 12.01 9.89
N MET A 113 1.11 11.43 9.35
CA MET A 113 0.56 10.17 9.85
C MET A 113 1.52 8.99 9.60
N ILE A 114 2.04 8.84 8.38
CA ILE A 114 3.01 7.79 8.04
C ILE A 114 4.29 7.95 8.87
N GLY A 115 4.83 9.17 8.95
CA GLY A 115 5.99 9.47 9.78
C GLY A 115 5.75 9.12 11.26
N GLY A 116 4.58 9.48 11.80
CA GLY A 116 4.17 9.08 13.14
C GLY A 116 4.14 7.56 13.32
N ILE A 117 3.56 6.82 12.36
CA ILE A 117 3.53 5.34 12.39
C ILE A 117 4.94 4.75 12.41
N LEU A 118 5.86 5.28 11.60
CA LEU A 118 7.22 4.77 11.47
C LEU A 118 8.11 5.10 12.69
N LEU A 119 7.78 6.17 13.43
CA LEU A 119 8.53 6.61 14.61
C LEU A 119 8.01 6.03 15.94
N LEU A 120 6.90 5.28 15.93
CA LEU A 120 6.38 4.62 17.13
C LEU A 120 7.23 3.39 17.50
N ASP A 121 7.76 3.35 18.72
CA ASP A 121 8.56 2.23 19.25
C ASP A 121 7.83 0.87 19.19
N SER A 122 6.49 0.88 19.24
CA SER A 122 5.65 -0.30 19.21
C SER A 122 4.93 -0.49 17.86
N SER A 123 5.39 0.17 16.80
CA SER A 123 4.75 0.06 15.49
C SER A 123 4.87 -1.36 14.95
N PRO A 124 3.77 -1.99 14.50
CA PRO A 124 3.87 -3.25 13.74
C PRO A 124 4.45 -3.02 12.34
N CYS A 125 4.47 -1.77 11.85
CA CYS A 125 4.87 -1.42 10.51
C CYS A 125 6.33 -1.81 10.24
N CYS A 126 6.54 -2.61 9.20
CA CYS A 126 7.86 -3.11 8.80
C CYS A 126 8.38 -2.42 7.52
N LEU A 127 7.86 -1.22 7.20
CA LEU A 127 8.17 -0.52 5.96
C LEU A 127 9.64 -0.09 5.95
N GLY A 128 10.41 -0.67 5.04
CA GLY A 128 11.79 -0.25 4.74
C GLY A 128 11.91 0.59 3.48
N LEU A 129 10.88 0.61 2.63
CA LEU A 129 10.86 1.40 1.39
C LEU A 129 9.54 2.17 1.25
N LEU A 130 9.62 3.50 1.19
CA LEU A 130 8.50 4.37 0.83
C LEU A 130 8.86 5.18 -0.42
N SER A 131 8.08 5.05 -1.48
CA SER A 131 8.16 5.92 -2.65
C SER A 131 6.94 6.84 -2.67
N CYS A 132 7.17 8.15 -2.54
CA CYS A 132 6.16 9.20 -2.62
C CYS A 132 6.65 10.33 -3.54
N ASP A 133 5.80 11.32 -3.82
CA ASP A 133 6.12 12.41 -4.74
C ASP A 133 7.16 13.40 -4.18
N THR A 134 7.35 13.39 -2.85
CA THR A 134 8.23 14.34 -2.16
C THR A 134 9.63 13.78 -1.92
N PHE A 135 9.73 12.52 -1.52
CA PHE A 135 11.00 11.88 -1.18
C PHE A 135 10.90 10.36 -1.37
N ARG A 136 12.05 9.69 -1.28
CA ARG A 136 12.12 8.24 -1.21
C ARG A 136 12.95 7.84 0.01
N VAL A 137 12.39 6.98 0.86
CA VAL A 137 13.12 6.37 1.98
C VAL A 137 13.49 4.96 1.58
N MET A 138 14.78 4.63 1.61
CA MET A 138 15.35 3.32 1.30
C MET A 138 15.70 2.57 2.59
N LYS A 139 15.74 1.24 2.51
CA LYS A 139 16.30 0.39 3.57
C LYS A 139 17.76 0.82 3.77
N ASP A 140 18.11 1.18 5.01
CA ASP A 140 19.42 1.71 5.46
C ASP A 140 19.63 3.23 5.31
N GLN A 141 18.64 4.00 4.85
CA GLN A 141 18.73 5.47 4.96
C GLN A 141 18.50 5.93 6.40
N THR A 142 19.47 6.69 6.93
CA THR A 142 19.38 7.34 8.24
C THR A 142 19.00 8.82 8.16
N GLU A 143 19.00 9.40 6.95
CA GLU A 143 18.70 10.80 6.69
C GLU A 143 17.70 10.92 5.54
N LEU A 144 16.73 11.83 5.69
CA LEU A 144 15.72 12.10 4.68
C LEU A 144 16.23 13.21 3.74
N VAL A 145 16.51 12.83 2.50
CA VAL A 145 16.96 13.77 1.46
C VAL A 145 15.76 14.17 0.60
N LEU A 146 15.37 15.43 0.68
CA LEU A 146 14.40 16.01 -0.25
C LEU A 146 15.06 16.12 -1.63
N THR A 147 14.62 15.32 -2.59
CA THR A 147 15.00 15.51 -3.98
C THR A 147 14.29 16.77 -4.48
N SER A 148 15.06 17.82 -4.79
CA SER A 148 14.52 19.03 -5.42
C SER A 148 13.68 18.64 -6.63
N LYS A 149 12.46 19.18 -6.74
CA LYS A 149 11.61 18.99 -7.93
C LYS A 149 12.40 19.40 -9.19
N PRO A 150 12.32 18.64 -10.29
CA PRO A 150 12.82 19.11 -11.59
C PRO A 150 12.06 20.37 -12.04
#